data_AF-A0A355SZ46-F1
#
_entry.id   AF-A0A355SZ46-F1
#
_cell.length_a   1.000
_cell.length_b   1.000
_cell.length_c   1.000
_cell.angle_alpha   90.00
_cell.angle_beta   90.00
_cell.angle_gamma   90.00
#
_symmetry.space_group_name_H-M   'P 1'
#
loop_
_entity.id
_entity.type
_entity.pdbx_description
1 polymer ?
#
loop_
_entity_poly.entity_id
_entity_poly.type
_entity_poly.pdbx_seq_one_letter_code
_entity_poly.pdbx_strand_id
1 'polypeptide(L)'
;MDTIQDTTTASAPRWIRLPQAGTACPYSGLKRGQMLKLASKRANGIRVCHLREQGAKRGTRLIELASLLEYIDRRAEASMKGLEV
;
A
#
# COMPACT_ATOMS: atom_id res chain seq x y z
N MET A 1 -27.16 7.94 32.87
CA MET A 1 -26.67 8.59 31.63
C MET A 1 -25.37 7.88 31.31
N ASP A 2 -25.47 6.74 30.63
CA ASP A 2 -24.33 5.86 30.43
C ASP A 2 -23.66 6.21 29.10
N THR A 3 -22.50 6.84 29.21
CA THR A 3 -21.63 7.17 28.07
C THR A 3 -21.01 5.89 27.53
N ILE A 4 -21.39 5.50 26.32
CA ILE A 4 -20.70 4.44 25.57
C ILE A 4 -19.49 5.08 24.89
N GLN A 5 -18.29 4.77 25.39
CA GLN A 5 -17.03 5.07 24.69
C GLN A 5 -16.78 3.99 23.64
N ASP A 6 -16.93 4.34 22.37
CA ASP A 6 -16.56 3.49 21.23
C ASP A 6 -15.04 3.60 20.98
N THR A 7 -14.25 2.79 21.70
CA THR A 7 -12.83 2.57 21.41
C THR A 7 -12.67 1.54 20.29
N THR A 8 -13.09 1.89 19.08
CA THR A 8 -12.73 1.10 17.89
C THR A 8 -11.28 1.42 17.53
N THR A 9 -10.33 0.64 18.06
CA THR A 9 -8.95 0.62 17.57
C THR A 9 -8.95 0.03 16.15
N ALA A 10 -9.10 0.90 15.15
CA ALA A 10 -9.08 0.50 13.74
C ALA A 10 -7.67 -0.01 13.37
N SER A 11 -7.47 -1.33 13.42
CA SER A 11 -6.24 -1.96 12.93
C SER A 11 -6.08 -1.69 11.43
N ALA A 12 -4.88 -1.27 11.02
CA ALA A 12 -4.58 -1.06 9.60
C ALA A 12 -4.80 -2.36 8.80
N PRO A 13 -5.34 -2.27 7.58
CA PRO A 13 -5.60 -3.46 6.76
C PRO A 13 -4.30 -4.08 6.27
N ARG A 14 -4.23 -5.41 6.30
CA ARG A 14 -3.09 -6.16 5.75
C ARG A 14 -2.95 -5.99 4.23
N TRP A 15 -4.09 -5.99 3.52
CA TRP A 15 -4.13 -5.91 2.06
C TRP A 15 -4.91 -4.67 1.63
N ILE A 16 -4.29 -3.86 0.78
CA ILE A 16 -4.90 -2.64 0.25
C ILE A 16 -5.07 -2.72 -1.26
N ARG A 17 -6.12 -2.09 -1.77
CA ARG A 17 -6.33 -1.90 -3.21
C ARG A 17 -5.49 -0.73 -3.70
N LEU A 18 -5.26 -0.69 -5.01
CA LEU A 18 -4.81 0.55 -5.66
C LEU A 18 -5.87 1.66 -5.44
N PRO A 19 -5.46 2.91 -5.20
CA PRO A 19 -6.39 4.01 -5.07
C PRO A 19 -7.16 4.23 -6.38
N GLN A 20 -8.32 4.89 -6.28
CA GLN A 20 -9.11 5.28 -7.45
C GLN A 20 -8.31 6.25 -8.34
N ALA A 21 -8.77 6.42 -9.58
CA ALA A 21 -8.17 7.42 -10.47
C ALA A 21 -8.30 8.81 -9.84
N GLY A 22 -7.23 9.60 -9.88
CA GLY A 22 -7.20 10.95 -9.29
C GLY A 22 -6.95 10.99 -7.77
N THR A 23 -6.98 9.87 -7.05
CA THR A 23 -6.78 9.85 -5.59
C THR A 23 -5.41 9.26 -5.18
N ALA A 24 -4.99 9.59 -3.97
CA ALA A 24 -3.81 9.03 -3.32
C ALA A 24 -4.20 7.91 -2.35
N CYS A 25 -3.28 6.98 -2.11
CA CYS A 25 -3.44 5.97 -1.08
C CYS A 25 -3.43 6.63 0.31
N PRO A 26 -4.42 6.36 1.18
CA PRO A 26 -4.45 6.97 2.52
C PRO A 26 -3.31 6.50 3.43
N TYR A 27 -2.69 5.35 3.13
CA TYR A 27 -1.62 4.78 3.95
C TYR A 27 -0.21 5.19 3.53
N SER A 28 -0.01 5.55 2.26
CA SER A 28 1.33 5.84 1.71
C SER A 28 1.44 7.17 0.98
N GLY A 29 0.33 7.87 0.74
CA GLY A 29 0.29 9.11 -0.07
C GLY A 29 0.57 8.90 -1.56
N LEU A 30 0.92 7.69 -2.01
CA LEU A 30 1.26 7.40 -3.40
C LEU A 30 0.02 7.37 -4.29
N LYS A 31 0.15 7.92 -5.50
CA LYS A 31 -0.91 7.87 -6.51
C LYS A 31 -0.98 6.49 -7.17
N ARG A 32 -2.15 6.20 -7.78
CA ARG A 32 -2.44 4.93 -8.47
C ARG A 32 -1.34 4.49 -9.44
N GLY A 33 -0.85 5.40 -10.29
CA GLY A 33 0.18 5.09 -11.29
C GLY A 33 1.52 4.66 -10.66
N GLN A 34 1.92 5.31 -9.57
CA GLN A 34 3.15 4.96 -8.84
C GLN A 34 3.00 3.59 -8.18
N MET A 35 1.89 3.36 -7.46
CA MET A 35 1.64 2.07 -6.82
C MET A 35 1.52 0.93 -7.84
N LEU A 36 0.90 1.17 -9.00
CA LEU A 36 0.83 0.18 -10.07
C LEU A 36 2.22 -0.14 -10.62
N LYS A 37 3.07 0.86 -10.85
CA LYS A 37 4.46 0.68 -11.30
C LYS A 37 5.28 -0.12 -10.29
N LEU A 38 5.12 0.16 -9.00
CA LEU A 38 5.79 -0.57 -7.92
C LEU A 38 5.30 -2.02 -7.83
N ALA A 39 3.98 -2.23 -7.85
CA ALA A 39 3.37 -3.55 -7.74
C ALA A 39 3.61 -4.45 -8.97
N SER A 40 4.06 -3.89 -10.09
CA SER A 40 4.46 -4.66 -11.27
C SER A 40 5.91 -5.15 -11.22
N LYS A 41 6.73 -4.67 -10.27
CA LYS A 41 8.16 -5.01 -10.16
C LYS A 41 8.44 -5.90 -8.95
N ARG A 42 8.58 -7.22 -9.17
CA ARG A 42 8.91 -8.18 -8.09
C ARG A 42 10.23 -7.87 -7.38
N ALA A 43 11.22 -7.33 -8.08
CA ALA A 43 12.54 -7.02 -7.53
C ALA A 43 12.51 -5.99 -6.37
N ASN A 44 11.41 -5.24 -6.22
CA ASN A 44 11.28 -4.27 -5.14
C ASN A 44 10.93 -4.92 -3.77
N GLY A 45 10.63 -6.22 -3.73
CA GLY A 45 10.26 -6.94 -2.51
C GLY A 45 8.83 -6.70 -2.01
N ILE A 46 8.03 -5.92 -2.75
CA ILE A 46 6.63 -5.65 -2.39
C ILE A 46 5.76 -6.87 -2.70
N ARG A 47 4.99 -7.34 -1.72
CA ARG A 47 4.09 -8.49 -1.87
C ARG A 47 2.79 -8.06 -2.54
N VAL A 48 2.41 -8.78 -3.59
CA VAL A 48 1.24 -8.45 -4.41
C VAL A 48 0.41 -9.71 -4.67
N CYS A 49 -0.89 -9.61 -4.44
CA CYS A 49 -1.86 -10.65 -4.78
C CYS A 49 -2.72 -10.18 -5.96
N HIS A 50 -3.00 -11.07 -6.91
CA HIS A 50 -3.93 -10.81 -8.01
C HIS A 50 -5.11 -11.76 -7.88
N LEU A 51 -6.22 -11.25 -7.32
CA LEU A 51 -7.46 -12.00 -7.20
C LEU A 51 -8.20 -11.95 -8.52
N ARG A 52 -8.37 -13.09 -9.16
CA ARG A 52 -9.11 -13.23 -10.42
C ARG A 52 -10.01 -14.46 -10.34
N GLU A 53 -11.30 -14.25 -10.54
CA GLU A 53 -12.27 -15.34 -10.66
C GLU A 53 -12.09 -16.09 -11.98
N GLN A 54 -12.53 -17.35 -12.02
CA GLN A 54 -12.48 -18.16 -13.23
C GLN A 54 -13.33 -17.49 -14.33
N GLY A 55 -12.78 -17.37 -15.55
CA GLY A 55 -13.46 -16.71 -16.68
C GLY A 55 -13.42 -15.18 -16.67
N ALA A 56 -12.95 -14.53 -15.61
CA ALA A 56 -12.88 -13.07 -15.55
C ALA A 56 -11.78 -12.49 -16.46
N LYS A 57 -12.14 -11.50 -17.28
CA LYS A 57 -11.19 -10.76 -18.14
C LYS A 57 -10.20 -9.91 -17.35
N ARG A 58 -10.56 -9.48 -16.13
CA ARG A 58 -9.75 -8.62 -15.25
C ARG A 58 -9.88 -9.11 -13.80
N GLY A 59 -8.82 -8.94 -13.03
CA GLY A 59 -8.80 -9.22 -11.59
C GLY A 59 -8.53 -7.97 -10.76
N THR A 60 -8.64 -8.11 -9.45
CA THR A 60 -8.26 -7.09 -8.47
C THR A 60 -6.82 -7.32 -8.02
N ARG A 61 -5.98 -6.30 -8.17
CA ARG A 61 -4.63 -6.29 -7.58
C ARG A 61 -4.69 -5.75 -6.16
N LEU A 62 -4.19 -6.53 -5.22
CA LEU A 62 -3.99 -6.16 -3.82
C LEU A 62 -2.50 -6.07 -3.52
N ILE A 63 -2.13 -5.07 -2.74
CA ILE A 63 -0.76 -4.84 -2.25
C ILE A 63 -0.79 -5.09 -0.76
N GLU A 64 0.20 -5.83 -0.26
CA GLU A 64 0.36 -6.01 1.18
C GLU A 64 0.98 -4.74 1.77
N LEU A 65 0.31 -4.14 2.76
CA LEU A 65 0.63 -2.79 3.23
C LEU A 65 2.02 -2.73 3.87
N ALA A 66 2.38 -3.70 4.71
CA ALA A 66 3.65 -3.69 5.44
C ALA A 66 4.86 -3.68 4.49
N SER A 67 4.88 -4.54 3.47
CA SER A 67 5.94 -4.62 2.46
C SER A 67 6.01 -3.38 1.57
N LEU A 68 4.90 -2.65 1.39
CA LEU A 68 4.91 -1.34 0.73
C LEU A 68 5.58 -0.29 1.61
N LEU A 69 5.25 -0.25 2.90
CA LEU A 69 5.85 0.70 3.85
C LEU A 69 7.35 0.41 4.03
N GLU A 70 7.74 -0.86 4.20
CA GLU A 70 9.15 -1.27 4.28
C GLU A 70 9.94 -0.88 3.01
N TYR A 71 9.33 -0.93 1.83
CA TYR A 71 9.95 -0.42 0.62
C TYR A 71 10.17 1.10 0.67
N ILE A 72 9.20 1.86 1.20
CA ILE A 72 9.31 3.31 1.36
C ILE A 72 10.38 3.65 2.40
N ASP A 73 10.41 2.96 3.53
CA ASP A 73 11.38 3.18 4.61
C ASP A 73 12.81 2.98 4.11
N ARG A 74 13.10 1.87 3.42
CA ARG A 74 14.42 1.63 2.80
C ARG A 74 14.82 2.72 1.80
N ARG A 75 13.85 3.28 1.07
CA ARG A 75 14.10 4.41 0.14
C ARG A 75 14.35 5.71 0.88
N ALA A 76 13.62 5.96 1.96
CA ALA A 76 13.80 7.12 2.82
C ALA A 76 15.18 7.11 3.48
N GLU A 77 15.60 5.97 4.04
CA GLU A 77 16.94 5.79 4.61
C GLU A 77 18.04 6.09 3.59
N ALA A 78 17.94 5.56 2.37
CA ALA A 78 18.90 5.83 1.30
C ALA A 78 18.93 7.31 0.89
N SER A 79 17.78 7.99 0.93
CA SER A 79 17.69 9.43 0.64
C SER A 79 18.30 10.28 1.74
N MET A 80 18.11 9.91 3.02
CA MET A 80 18.62 10.66 4.17
C MET A 80 20.13 10.49 4.36
N LYS A 81 20.68 9.28 4.10
CA LYS A 81 22.14 9.05 4.13
C LYS A 81 22.91 9.88 3.11
N GLY A 82 22.26 10.37 2.06
CA GLY A 82 22.86 11.30 1.10
C GLY A 82 22.90 12.76 1.56
N LEU A 83 22.33 13.08 2.72
CA LEU A 83 22.22 14.43 3.27
C LEU A 83 23.23 14.71 4.41
N GLU A 84 23.89 13.67 4.93
CA GLU A 84 25.00 13.78 5.88
C GLU A 84 26.30 14.11 5.11
N VAL A 85 26.45 15.38 4.71
CA VAL A 85 27.67 15.98 4.15
C VAL A 85 28.03 17.24 4.91
#